data_AF-A0A944ING0-F1
#
_entry.id   AF-A0A944ING0-F1
#
_cell.length_a   1.000
_cell.length_b   1.000
_cell.length_c   1.000
_cell.angle_alpha   90.00
_cell.angle_beta   90.00
_cell.angle_gamma   90.00
#
_symmetry.space_group_name_H-M   'P 1'
#
loop_
_entity.id
_entity.type
_entity.pdbx_description
1 polymer ?
#
loop_
_entity_poly.entity_id
_entity_poly.type
_entity_poly.pdbx_seq_one_letter_code
_entity_poly.pdbx_strand_id
1 'polypeptide(L)'
;MKIDESLIRELLGAPSDDSVLVLLEGRAQVVEQAALNSGQYHGAAVLISRAELVERLGTPSPAEEDVTRLSASLQDAVDKLGA
;
A
#
# COMPACT_ATOMS: atom_id res chain seq x y z
N MET A 1 6.90 12.59 1.56
CA MET A 1 6.56 11.18 1.25
C MET A 1 5.21 11.19 0.54
N LYS A 2 5.01 10.42 -0.53
CA LYS A 2 3.77 10.50 -1.33
C LYS A 2 3.17 9.11 -1.55
N ILE A 3 2.02 8.89 -0.96
CA ILE A 3 1.07 7.83 -1.28
C ILE A 3 -0.02 8.48 -2.14
N ASP A 4 -0.23 7.94 -3.33
CA ASP A 4 -1.27 8.40 -4.22
C ASP A 4 -1.98 7.22 -4.88
N GLU A 5 -3.02 7.53 -5.65
CA GLU A 5 -3.89 6.55 -6.29
C GLU A 5 -3.13 5.52 -7.15
N SER A 6 -1.97 5.89 -7.72
CA SER A 6 -1.19 4.97 -8.56
C SER A 6 -0.71 3.76 -7.76
N LEU A 7 -0.25 3.95 -6.52
CA LEU A 7 0.18 2.88 -5.63
C LEU A 7 -0.98 1.99 -5.19
N ILE A 8 -2.17 2.56 -5.03
CA ILE A 8 -3.38 1.78 -4.70
C ILE A 8 -3.79 0.93 -5.90
N ARG A 9 -3.80 1.50 -7.11
CA ARG A 9 -4.09 0.78 -8.35
C ARG A 9 -3.04 -0.29 -8.63
N GLU A 10 -1.77 -0.02 -8.35
CA GLU A 10 -0.66 -0.98 -8.44
C GLU A 10 -0.89 -2.15 -7.48
N LEU A 11 -1.23 -1.88 -6.22
CA LEU A 11 -1.47 -2.93 -5.23
C LEU A 11 -2.71 -3.77 -5.59
N LEU A 12 -3.81 -3.16 -6.05
CA LEU A 12 -5.00 -3.90 -6.50
C LEU A 12 -4.72 -4.77 -7.73
N GLY A 13 -3.91 -4.24 -8.66
CA GLY A 13 -3.49 -4.92 -9.89
C GLY A 13 -2.38 -5.94 -9.70
N ALA A 14 -1.79 -6.04 -8.50
CA ALA A 14 -0.73 -6.99 -8.24
C ALA A 14 -1.22 -8.44 -8.39
N PRO A 15 -0.41 -9.33 -8.99
CA PRO A 15 -0.83 -10.69 -9.33
C PRO A 15 -0.96 -11.60 -8.11
N SER A 16 -0.36 -11.23 -6.99
CA SER A 16 -0.30 -12.00 -5.76
C SER A 16 -1.17 -11.36 -4.68
N ASP A 17 -1.99 -12.17 -4.01
CA ASP A 17 -2.77 -11.72 -2.84
C ASP A 17 -1.85 -11.33 -1.66
N ASP A 18 -0.62 -11.86 -1.64
CA ASP A 18 0.41 -11.57 -0.64
C ASP A 18 1.21 -10.28 -0.97
N SER A 19 0.84 -9.54 -2.02
CA SER A 19 1.42 -8.22 -2.27
C SER A 19 1.07 -7.24 -1.16
N VAL A 20 2.02 -6.39 -0.80
CA VAL A 20 1.91 -5.42 0.28
C VAL A 20 2.43 -4.04 -0.15
N LEU A 21 1.73 -2.99 0.27
CA LEU A 21 2.25 -1.63 0.20
C LEU A 21 3.12 -1.38 1.44
N VAL A 22 4.37 -1.00 1.20
CA VAL A 22 5.37 -0.81 2.26
C VAL A 22 5.95 0.59 2.20
N LEU A 23 6.40 1.06 3.35
CA LEU A 23 7.17 2.28 3.51
C LEU A 23 8.62 1.92 3.87
N LEU A 24 9.56 2.35 3.03
CA LEU A 24 11.00 2.17 3.27
C LEU A 24 11.73 3.48 2.99
N GLU A 25 12.48 3.99 3.97
CA GLU A 25 13.30 5.21 3.83
C GLU A 25 12.53 6.41 3.24
N GLY A 26 11.27 6.59 3.67
CA GLY A 26 10.41 7.69 3.21
C GLY A 26 9.79 7.48 1.81
N ARG A 27 9.90 6.28 1.23
CA ARG A 27 9.35 5.90 -0.07
C ARG A 27 8.33 4.78 0.07
N ALA A 28 7.15 4.99 -0.49
CA ALA A 28 6.11 3.98 -0.59
C ALA A 28 6.29 3.16 -1.88
N GLN A 29 6.12 1.84 -1.80
CA GLN A 29 6.21 0.93 -2.95
C GLN A 29 5.43 -0.36 -2.70
N VAL A 30 4.96 -1.01 -3.77
CA VAL A 30 4.32 -2.31 -3.71
C VAL A 30 5.36 -3.40 -3.89
N VAL A 31 5.35 -4.40 -3.01
CA VAL A 31 6.27 -5.54 -3.06
C VAL A 31 5.55 -6.82 -2.68
N GLU A 32 6.09 -7.97 -3.09
CA GLU A 32 5.66 -9.26 -2.55
C GLU A 32 6.05 -9.36 -1.07
N GLN A 33 5.16 -9.88 -0.21
CA GLN A 33 5.47 -10.07 1.21
C GLN A 33 6.72 -10.92 1.42
N ALA A 34 6.95 -11.93 0.58
CA ALA A 34 8.15 -12.77 0.62
C ALA A 34 9.45 -11.95 0.44
N ALA A 35 9.40 -10.85 -0.30
CA ALA A 35 10.56 -9.99 -0.53
C ALA A 35 10.99 -9.24 0.73
N LEU A 36 10.10 -9.04 1.72
CA LEU A 36 10.46 -8.41 2.99
C LEU A 36 11.52 -9.18 3.78
N ASN A 37 11.68 -10.48 3.52
CA ASN A 37 12.72 -11.30 4.12
C ASN A 37 14.10 -11.09 3.48
N SER A 38 14.15 -10.39 2.34
CA SER A 38 15.40 -10.04 1.67
C SER A 38 16.00 -8.76 2.27
N GLY A 39 17.33 -8.64 2.21
CA GLY A 39 18.04 -7.48 2.77
C GLY A 39 17.64 -6.13 2.15
N GLN A 40 17.08 -6.12 0.94
CA GLN A 40 16.72 -4.89 0.22
C GLN A 40 15.52 -4.14 0.84
N TYR A 41 14.68 -4.86 1.61
CA TYR A 41 13.50 -4.29 2.27
C TYR A 41 13.60 -4.36 3.80
N HIS A 42 14.81 -4.55 4.33
CA HIS A 42 15.02 -4.57 5.76
C HIS A 42 14.63 -3.22 6.37
N GLY A 43 13.79 -3.24 7.41
CA GLY A 43 13.26 -2.03 8.04
C GLY A 43 12.06 -1.40 7.31
N ALA A 44 11.53 -2.03 6.26
CA ALA A 44 10.30 -1.59 5.64
C ALA A 44 9.10 -1.78 6.59
N ALA A 45 8.29 -0.74 6.75
CA ALA A 45 7.03 -0.82 7.49
C ALA A 45 5.91 -1.22 6.53
N VAL A 46 5.18 -2.29 6.84
CA VAL A 46 4.00 -2.69 6.07
C VAL A 46 2.84 -1.75 6.40
N LEU A 47 2.27 -1.11 5.38
CA LEU A 47 1.13 -0.20 5.55
C LEU A 47 -0.20 -0.95 5.40
N ILE A 48 -0.33 -1.75 4.34
CA ILE A 48 -1.54 -2.54 4.06
C ILE A 48 -1.21 -3.65 3.06
N SER A 49 -1.86 -4.81 3.18
CA SER A 49 -1.78 -5.89 2.19
C SER A 49 -2.84 -5.73 1.09
N ARG A 50 -2.65 -6.39 -0.06
CA ARG A 50 -3.67 -6.44 -1.11
C ARG A 50 -4.95 -7.07 -0.59
N ALA A 51 -4.86 -8.17 0.16
CA ALA A 51 -6.01 -8.83 0.76
C ALA A 51 -6.81 -7.88 1.67
N GLU A 52 -6.12 -7.18 2.59
CA GLU A 52 -6.76 -6.22 3.50
C GLU A 52 -7.33 -5.01 2.75
N LEU A 53 -6.65 -4.55 1.68
CA LEU A 53 -7.14 -3.49 0.82
C LEU A 53 -8.47 -3.87 0.14
N VAL A 54 -8.53 -5.07 -0.45
CA VAL A 54 -9.75 -5.60 -1.08
C VAL A 54 -10.86 -5.79 -0.06
N GLU A 55 -10.54 -6.27 1.14
CA GLU A 55 -11.50 -6.43 2.24
C GLU A 55 -12.10 -5.08 2.66
N ARG A 56 -11.27 -4.04 2.85
CA ARG A 56 -11.73 -2.70 3.23
C ARG A 56 -12.60 -2.04 2.17
N LEU A 57 -12.31 -2.28 0.89
CA LEU A 57 -13.07 -1.75 -0.24
C LEU A 57 -14.30 -2.60 -0.58
N GLY A 58 -14.36 -3.84 -0.10
CA GLY A 58 -15.41 -4.81 -0.43
C GLY A 58 -15.35 -5.33 -1.87
N THR A 59 -14.38 -4.90 -2.68
CA THR A 59 -14.21 -5.29 -4.08
C THR A 59 -12.76 -5.09 -4.53
N PRO A 60 -12.23 -5.98 -5.40
CA PRO A 60 -10.94 -5.77 -6.04
C PRO A 60 -10.98 -4.73 -7.18
N SER A 61 -12.16 -4.26 -7.57
CA SER A 61 -12.36 -3.22 -8.58
C SER A 61 -13.24 -2.11 -7.99
N PRO A 62 -12.68 -1.26 -7.11
CA PRO A 62 -13.39 -0.13 -6.52
C PRO A 62 -13.65 0.99 -7.53
N ALA A 63 -14.57 1.90 -7.21
CA ALA A 63 -14.77 3.12 -7.97
C ALA A 63 -13.57 4.07 -7.77
N GLU A 64 -13.34 4.99 -8.72
CA GLU A 64 -12.22 5.95 -8.61
C GLU A 64 -12.31 6.80 -7.35
N GLU A 65 -13.52 7.20 -6.95
CA GLU A 65 -13.74 7.99 -5.73
C GLU A 65 -13.32 7.28 -4.44
N ASP A 66 -13.45 5.96 -4.39
CA ASP A 66 -13.02 5.15 -3.24
C ASP A 66 -11.48 5.06 -3.19
N VAL A 67 -10.85 4.93 -4.37
CA VAL A 67 -9.38 4.93 -4.51
C VAL A 67 -8.81 6.29 -4.08
N THR A 68 -9.41 7.40 -4.52
CA THR A 68 -9.01 8.76 -4.11
C THR A 68 -9.15 8.92 -2.60
N ARG A 69 -10.29 8.53 -2.02
CA ARG A 69 -10.53 8.65 -0.57
C ARG A 69 -9.53 7.83 0.25
N LEU A 70 -9.27 6.60 -0.18
CA LEU A 70 -8.36 5.71 0.54
C LEU A 70 -6.91 6.18 0.45
N SER A 71 -6.45 6.61 -0.73
CA SER A 71 -5.09 7.13 -0.90
C SER A 71 -4.85 8.37 -0.02
N ALA A 72 -5.82 9.28 0.08
CA ALA A 72 -5.77 10.42 1.00
C ALA A 72 -5.71 9.97 2.47
N SER A 73 -6.54 8.99 2.87
CA SER A 73 -6.52 8.46 4.24
C SER A 73 -5.18 7.79 4.60
N LEU A 74 -4.56 7.09 3.65
CA LEU A 74 -3.25 6.45 3.85
C LEU A 74 -2.13 7.49 3.92
N GLN A 75 -2.17 8.52 3.06
CA GLN A 75 -1.25 9.65 3.13
C GLN A 75 -1.32 10.33 4.49
N ASP A 76 -2.52 10.64 5.00
CA ASP A 76 -2.71 11.26 6.31
C ASP A 76 -2.19 10.39 7.46
N ALA A 77 -2.41 9.07 7.40
CA ALA A 77 -1.91 8.15 8.42
C ALA A 77 -0.38 8.10 8.43
N VAL A 78 0.22 8.17 7.26
CA VAL A 78 1.66 8.11 7.05
C VAL A 78 2.35 9.43 7.43
N ASP A 79 1.72 10.57 7.16
CA ASP A 79 2.21 11.89 7.62
C ASP A 79 2.20 11.97 9.15
N LYS A 80 1.26 11.32 9.83
CA LYS A 80 1.24 11.21 11.30
C LYS A 80 2.33 10.30 11.86
N LEU A 81 2.83 9.34 11.10
CA LEU A 81 3.92 8.45 11.51
C LEU A 81 5.31 9.09 11.34
N GLY A 82 5.43 10.07 10.44
CA GLY A 82 6.65 10.83 10.18
C GLY A 82 6.75 12.19 10.89
N ALA A 83 5.76 12.53 11.73
CA ALA A 83 5.69 13.79 12.49
C ALA A 83 6.44 13.72 13.83
#